data_AF-A0A7S4C6R9-F1
#
_entry.id   AF-A0A7S4C6R9-F1
#
_cell.length_a   1.000
_cell.length_b   1.000
_cell.length_c   1.000
_cell.angle_alpha   90.00
_cell.angle_beta   90.00
_cell.angle_gamma   90.00
#
_symmetry.space_group_name_H-M   'P 1'
#
loop_
_entity.id
_entity.type
_entity.pdbx_description
1 polymer ?
#
loop_
_entity_poly.entity_id
_entity_poly.type
_entity_poly.pdbx_seq_one_letter_code
_entity_poly.pdbx_strand_id
1 'polypeptide(L)'
;RYYSPGLTQKRDWRWYLNRAYRTSMALWRHGGDPWTKRQGNGVGTAQWGVMVGSVFELVLSDLWRENWREEATELQTTVERRMAVWLKMPFPYGSEFAWDSTGHEEIATWMLKFGRFEEAAQTKDAVTGFVSASPHWAYCGSARRWWDFTINGKIGRGNERVMHHYASALNSVPLFDHALRDPSNHWLWRLAACAGGGSLTNIRKDGSASMGWHGDPDLLVRDGYSADFGVGFYG
;
A
#
# COMPACT_ATOMS: atom_id res chain seq x y z
N ARG A 1 33.09 -9.02 10.74
CA ARG A 1 32.82 -7.57 10.90
C ARG A 1 32.25 -7.08 9.58
N TYR A 2 30.94 -6.88 9.51
CA TYR A 2 30.31 -6.32 8.30
C TYR A 2 30.66 -4.84 8.23
N TYR A 3 31.27 -4.42 7.13
CA TYR A 3 31.50 -3.02 6.82
C TYR A 3 30.13 -2.39 6.55
N SER A 4 29.59 -1.68 7.53
CA SER A 4 28.52 -0.72 7.27
C SER A 4 29.20 0.51 6.66
N PRO A 5 28.92 0.86 5.39
CA PRO A 5 29.39 2.14 4.86
C PRO A 5 28.92 3.26 5.80
N GLY A 6 29.72 4.33 5.91
CA GLY A 6 29.37 5.46 6.75
C GLY A 6 27.95 5.93 6.47
N LEU A 7 27.19 6.17 7.56
CA LEU A 7 25.83 6.68 7.50
C LEU A 7 25.77 7.88 6.54
N THR A 8 24.78 7.87 5.65
CA THR A 8 24.55 8.91 4.66
C THR A 8 24.62 10.30 5.32
N GLN A 9 25.34 11.23 4.70
CA GLN A 9 25.41 12.60 5.21
C GLN A 9 24.00 13.20 5.22
N LYS A 10 23.56 13.69 6.39
CA LYS A 10 22.28 14.40 6.53
C LYS A 10 22.25 15.57 5.54
N ARG A 11 21.16 15.67 4.77
CA ARG A 11 20.91 16.78 3.85
C ARG A 11 19.83 17.70 4.42
N ASP A 12 19.69 18.88 3.83
CA ASP A 12 18.55 19.75 4.12
C ASP A 12 17.24 19.13 3.58
N TRP A 13 16.11 19.63 4.06
CA TRP A 13 14.80 19.11 3.69
C TRP A 13 14.48 19.27 2.19
N ARG A 14 15.01 20.32 1.54
CA ARG A 14 14.78 20.57 0.10
C ARG A 14 15.38 19.45 -0.72
N TRP A 15 16.57 18.98 -0.33
CA TRP A 15 17.17 17.83 -0.97
C TRP A 15 16.26 16.59 -0.89
N TYR A 16 15.67 16.30 0.27
CA TYR A 16 14.78 15.15 0.44
C TYR A 16 13.48 15.31 -0.36
N LEU A 17 12.85 16.49 -0.35
CA LEU A 17 11.64 16.76 -1.14
C LEU A 17 11.93 16.64 -2.64
N ASN A 18 13.07 17.17 -3.11
CA ASN A 18 13.49 17.02 -4.50
C ASN A 18 13.73 15.56 -4.88
N ARG A 19 14.32 14.76 -3.98
CA ARG A 19 14.51 13.32 -4.20
C ARG A 19 13.21 12.56 -4.20
N ALA A 20 12.26 12.91 -3.33
CA ALA A 20 10.94 12.32 -3.31
C ALA A 20 10.23 12.60 -4.65
N TYR A 21 10.13 13.88 -5.04
CA TYR A 21 9.58 14.31 -6.33
C TYR A 21 10.23 13.58 -7.52
N ARG A 22 11.56 13.59 -7.62
CA ARG A 22 12.27 12.94 -8.73
C ARG A 22 12.07 11.43 -8.75
N THR A 23 12.00 10.78 -7.59
CA THR A 23 11.73 9.34 -7.49
C THR A 23 10.32 9.02 -7.94
N SER A 24 9.34 9.82 -7.53
CA SER A 24 7.96 9.73 -8.02
C SER A 24 7.96 9.83 -9.55
N MET A 25 8.57 10.87 -10.12
CA MET A 25 8.67 11.05 -11.57
C MET A 25 9.42 9.92 -12.30
N ALA A 26 10.44 9.33 -11.65
CA ALA A 26 11.20 8.22 -12.21
C ALA A 26 10.36 6.95 -12.37
N LEU A 27 9.42 6.67 -11.46
CA LEU A 27 8.49 5.55 -11.59
C LEU A 27 7.75 5.63 -12.94
N TRP A 28 7.26 6.81 -13.31
CA TRP A 28 6.51 6.99 -14.55
C TRP A 28 7.38 7.02 -15.80
N ARG A 29 8.59 7.60 -15.70
CA ARG A 29 9.53 7.66 -16.83
C ARG A 29 10.15 6.31 -17.17
N HIS A 30 10.30 5.42 -16.19
CA HIS A 30 11.01 4.15 -16.36
C HIS A 30 10.15 2.90 -16.17
N GLY A 31 9.02 3.01 -15.46
CA GLY A 31 8.08 1.92 -15.18
C GLY A 31 7.03 1.65 -16.28
N GLY A 32 7.21 2.26 -17.46
CA GLY A 32 6.32 2.09 -18.61
C GLY A 32 5.21 3.14 -18.68
N ASP A 33 4.91 3.61 -19.89
CA ASP A 33 3.76 4.50 -20.16
C ASP A 33 2.43 3.78 -19.83
N PRO A 34 1.57 4.37 -18.97
CA PRO A 34 0.30 3.78 -18.57
C PRO A 34 -0.70 3.47 -19.69
N TRP A 35 -0.55 4.09 -20.84
CA TRP A 35 -1.52 4.03 -21.93
C TRP A 35 -1.01 3.22 -23.10
N THR A 36 0.24 3.44 -23.50
CA THR A 36 0.82 2.80 -24.69
C THR A 36 1.49 1.47 -24.37
N LYS A 37 1.75 1.18 -23.08
CA LYS A 37 2.64 0.09 -22.63
C LYS A 37 4.01 0.12 -23.30
N ARG A 38 4.39 1.25 -23.91
CA ARG A 38 5.58 1.44 -24.74
C ARG A 38 6.24 2.76 -24.36
N GLN A 39 7.13 2.71 -23.38
CA GLN A 39 8.33 3.56 -23.25
C GLN A 39 9.06 3.24 -21.94
N GLY A 40 10.39 3.07 -22.01
CA GLY A 40 11.25 2.60 -20.93
C GLY A 40 11.62 1.12 -21.08
N ASN A 41 12.73 0.69 -20.46
CA ASN A 41 13.14 -0.72 -20.39
C ASN A 41 12.26 -1.55 -19.41
N GLY A 42 11.02 -1.12 -19.13
CA GLY A 42 10.13 -1.66 -18.11
C GLY A 42 8.83 -2.22 -18.68
N VAL A 43 8.18 -3.11 -17.92
CA VAL A 43 6.83 -3.64 -18.18
C VAL A 43 5.83 -2.63 -17.65
N GLY A 44 4.80 -2.25 -18.42
CA GLY A 44 3.81 -1.19 -18.13
C GLY A 44 3.02 -1.34 -16.83
N THR A 45 3.70 -1.19 -15.71
CA THR A 45 3.21 -1.40 -14.34
C THR A 45 2.82 -0.09 -13.69
N ALA A 46 3.34 1.04 -14.18
CA ALA A 46 3.00 2.37 -13.69
C ALA A 46 1.52 2.77 -13.92
N GLN A 47 0.77 2.00 -14.72
CA GLN A 47 -0.68 2.16 -14.90
C GLN A 47 -1.51 1.65 -13.73
N TRP A 48 -0.95 0.77 -12.90
CA TRP A 48 -1.65 0.15 -11.78
C TRP A 48 -1.45 0.97 -10.50
N GLY A 49 -2.25 0.66 -9.48
CA GLY A 49 -1.95 1.13 -8.14
C GLY A 49 -0.68 0.45 -7.61
N VAL A 50 0.15 1.21 -6.91
CA VAL A 50 1.37 0.70 -6.28
C VAL A 50 1.23 0.67 -4.76
N MET A 51 1.98 -0.24 -4.13
CA MET A 51 2.14 -0.23 -2.68
C MET A 51 2.66 1.12 -2.21
N VAL A 52 2.10 1.65 -1.12
CA VAL A 52 2.56 2.91 -0.50
C VAL A 52 2.38 4.11 -1.44
N GLY A 53 1.47 4.00 -2.42
CA GLY A 53 1.31 5.02 -3.45
C GLY A 53 0.61 6.28 -2.96
N SER A 54 -0.06 6.28 -1.80
CA SER A 54 -0.55 7.53 -1.21
C SER A 54 0.57 8.51 -0.86
N VAL A 55 1.83 8.04 -0.77
CA VAL A 55 2.98 8.92 -0.51
C VAL A 55 3.12 9.98 -1.60
N PHE A 56 2.67 9.69 -2.83
CA PHE A 56 2.69 10.67 -3.90
C PHE A 56 1.75 11.85 -3.65
N GLU A 57 0.65 11.64 -2.92
CA GLU A 57 -0.23 12.71 -2.47
C GLU A 57 0.49 13.59 -1.43
N LEU A 58 1.18 12.97 -0.46
CA LEU A 58 1.96 13.72 0.54
C LEU A 58 3.05 14.57 -0.12
N VAL A 59 3.79 13.99 -1.08
CA VAL A 59 4.80 14.71 -1.86
C VAL A 59 4.18 15.86 -2.65
N LEU A 60 3.04 15.64 -3.32
CA LEU A 60 2.35 16.70 -4.05
C LEU A 60 1.91 17.84 -3.13
N SER A 61 1.34 17.50 -1.97
CA SER A 61 0.90 18.46 -0.97
C SER A 61 2.07 19.30 -0.43
N ASP A 62 3.23 18.69 -0.20
CA ASP A 62 4.43 19.41 0.25
C ASP A 62 5.04 20.29 -0.86
N LEU A 63 5.04 19.85 -2.12
CA LEU A 63 5.48 20.70 -3.24
C LEU A 63 4.62 21.97 -3.36
N TRP A 64 3.30 21.84 -3.22
CA TRP A 64 2.40 23.00 -3.18
C TRP A 64 2.65 23.90 -1.98
N ARG A 65 2.81 23.31 -0.79
CA ARG A 65 3.07 24.02 0.48
C ARG A 65 4.37 24.84 0.41
N GLU A 66 5.41 24.28 -0.17
CA GLU A 66 6.74 24.89 -0.29
C GLU A 66 6.90 25.75 -1.56
N ASN A 67 5.81 25.97 -2.30
CA ASN A 67 5.75 26.81 -3.50
C ASN A 67 6.64 26.33 -4.67
N TRP A 68 6.88 25.01 -4.77
CA TRP A 68 7.56 24.36 -5.91
C TRP A 68 6.55 24.07 -7.02
N ARG A 69 6.02 25.15 -7.61
CA ARG A 69 4.83 25.10 -8.47
C ARG A 69 5.03 24.31 -9.76
N GLU A 70 6.21 24.36 -10.35
CA GLU A 70 6.52 23.62 -11.58
C GLU A 70 6.49 22.12 -11.32
N GLU A 71 7.20 21.66 -10.29
CA GLU A 71 7.22 20.27 -9.86
C GLU A 71 5.83 19.77 -9.41
N ALA A 72 5.10 20.59 -8.67
CA ALA A 72 3.75 20.26 -8.22
C ALA A 72 2.79 20.06 -9.43
N THR A 73 2.88 20.95 -10.42
CA THR A 73 2.06 20.88 -11.64
C THR A 73 2.41 19.66 -12.49
N GLU A 74 3.70 19.35 -12.66
CA GLU A 74 4.15 18.16 -13.40
C GLU A 74 3.69 16.86 -12.71
N LEU A 75 3.84 16.77 -11.38
CA LEU A 75 3.40 15.62 -10.60
C LEU A 75 1.88 15.45 -10.66
N GLN A 76 1.11 16.52 -10.43
CA GLN A 76 -0.34 16.49 -10.49
C GLN A 76 -0.84 16.04 -11.86
N THR A 77 -0.31 16.62 -12.95
CA THR A 77 -0.67 16.23 -14.32
C THR A 77 -0.40 14.75 -14.57
N THR A 78 0.69 14.22 -14.00
CA THR A 78 1.06 12.81 -14.16
C THR A 78 0.10 11.87 -13.41
N VAL A 79 -0.29 12.25 -12.19
CA VAL A 79 -1.25 11.49 -11.38
C VAL A 79 -2.64 11.51 -12.01
N GLU A 80 -3.13 12.66 -12.47
CA GLU A 80 -4.43 12.77 -13.13
C GLU A 80 -4.52 11.86 -14.37
N ARG A 81 -3.41 11.72 -15.11
CA ARG A 81 -3.34 10.76 -16.23
C ARG A 81 -3.47 9.30 -15.78
N ARG A 82 -2.88 8.91 -14.65
CA ARG A 82 -3.05 7.56 -14.07
C ARG A 82 -4.46 7.32 -13.57
N MET A 83 -5.04 8.31 -12.90
CA MET A 83 -6.43 8.25 -12.48
C MET A 83 -7.37 8.06 -13.67
N ALA A 84 -7.14 8.74 -14.79
CA ALA A 84 -7.93 8.55 -16.00
C ALA A 84 -7.89 7.12 -16.55
N VAL A 85 -6.85 6.33 -16.23
CA VAL A 85 -6.78 4.90 -16.53
C VAL A 85 -7.65 4.10 -15.56
N TRP A 86 -7.51 4.32 -14.25
CA TRP A 86 -8.30 3.64 -13.21
C TRP A 86 -9.80 3.87 -13.37
N LEU A 87 -10.19 5.09 -13.72
CA LEU A 87 -11.59 5.48 -13.90
C LEU A 87 -12.29 4.82 -15.10
N LYS A 88 -11.52 4.22 -16.02
CA LYS A 88 -12.07 3.43 -17.13
C LYS A 88 -12.18 1.95 -16.80
N MET A 89 -11.62 1.52 -15.68
CA MET A 89 -11.67 0.12 -15.27
C MET A 89 -13.03 -0.16 -14.64
N PRO A 90 -13.69 -1.28 -14.97
CA PRO A 90 -14.97 -1.65 -14.35
C PRO A 90 -14.81 -1.88 -12.85
N PHE A 91 -13.59 -2.19 -12.42
CA PHE A 91 -13.24 -2.35 -11.04
C PHE A 91 -11.79 -1.89 -10.81
N PRO A 92 -11.52 -1.09 -9.77
CA PRO A 92 -10.17 -0.65 -9.46
C PRO A 92 -9.40 -1.77 -8.73
N TYR A 93 -9.21 -2.94 -9.35
CA TYR A 93 -8.56 -4.07 -8.67
C TYR A 93 -7.03 -4.01 -8.77
N GLY A 94 -6.47 -3.17 -7.91
CA GLY A 94 -5.17 -3.40 -7.32
C GLY A 94 -3.94 -3.20 -8.21
N SER A 95 -2.90 -3.98 -7.91
CA SER A 95 -1.54 -3.80 -8.44
C SER A 95 -1.30 -4.66 -9.69
N GLU A 96 -0.09 -5.21 -9.87
CA GLU A 96 0.31 -5.97 -11.05
C GLU A 96 -0.54 -7.24 -11.30
N PHE A 97 -1.09 -7.85 -10.26
CA PHE A 97 -1.88 -9.09 -10.33
C PHE A 97 -3.34 -8.88 -9.96
N ALA A 98 -4.25 -9.59 -10.63
CA ALA A 98 -5.70 -9.46 -10.43
C ALA A 98 -6.20 -9.83 -9.02
N TRP A 99 -5.41 -10.59 -8.25
CA TRP A 99 -5.69 -10.95 -6.86
C TRP A 99 -4.91 -10.11 -5.85
N ASP A 100 -4.02 -9.23 -6.30
CA ASP A 100 -3.23 -8.37 -5.43
C ASP A 100 -3.92 -7.03 -5.19
N SER A 101 -4.24 -6.78 -3.92
CA SER A 101 -4.97 -5.61 -3.45
C SER A 101 -4.07 -4.49 -2.90
N THR A 102 -2.76 -4.55 -3.11
CA THR A 102 -1.79 -3.56 -2.60
C THR A 102 -1.97 -2.14 -3.14
N GLY A 103 -2.56 -1.98 -4.33
CA GLY A 103 -2.79 -0.68 -4.96
C GLY A 103 -4.03 0.08 -4.47
N HIS A 104 -4.93 -0.54 -3.70
CA HIS A 104 -6.19 0.11 -3.29
C HIS A 104 -5.98 1.33 -2.39
N GLU A 105 -4.91 1.32 -1.59
CA GLU A 105 -4.55 2.44 -0.72
C GLU A 105 -4.25 3.71 -1.55
N GLU A 106 -3.39 3.59 -2.56
CA GLU A 106 -3.10 4.67 -3.50
C GLU A 106 -4.36 5.16 -4.21
N ILE A 107 -5.11 4.21 -4.80
CA ILE A 107 -6.28 4.54 -5.63
C ILE A 107 -7.30 5.31 -4.78
N ALA A 108 -7.65 4.81 -3.60
CA ALA A 108 -8.59 5.48 -2.71
C ALA A 108 -8.12 6.88 -2.31
N THR A 109 -6.84 7.02 -1.93
CA THR A 109 -6.26 8.32 -1.56
C THR A 109 -6.43 9.36 -2.67
N TRP A 110 -6.09 8.99 -3.90
CA TRP A 110 -6.19 9.90 -5.03
C TRP A 110 -7.63 10.23 -5.42
N MET A 111 -8.52 9.22 -5.41
CA MET A 111 -9.93 9.46 -5.65
C MET A 111 -10.51 10.45 -4.63
N LEU A 112 -10.16 10.32 -3.34
CA LEU A 112 -10.56 11.27 -2.32
C LEU A 112 -9.95 12.66 -2.54
N LYS A 113 -8.65 12.74 -2.87
CA LYS A 113 -7.93 14.01 -3.09
C LYS A 113 -8.56 14.86 -4.20
N PHE A 114 -9.01 14.22 -5.29
CA PHE A 114 -9.60 14.89 -6.45
C PHE A 114 -11.14 14.87 -6.48
N GLY A 115 -11.79 14.60 -5.33
CA GLY A 115 -13.25 14.71 -5.20
C GLY A 115 -14.05 13.62 -5.92
N ARG A 116 -13.43 12.48 -6.23
CA ARG A 116 -14.02 11.28 -6.84
C ARG A 116 -14.56 10.35 -5.76
N PHE A 117 -15.51 10.85 -4.98
CA PHE A 117 -15.98 10.17 -3.77
C PHE A 117 -16.68 8.83 -4.04
N GLU A 118 -17.37 8.71 -5.18
CA GLU A 118 -18.03 7.45 -5.56
C GLU A 118 -17.00 6.36 -5.84
N GLU A 119 -15.96 6.67 -6.61
CA GLU A 119 -14.90 5.73 -6.96
C GLU A 119 -14.00 5.39 -5.76
N ALA A 120 -13.79 6.35 -4.85
CA ALA A 120 -13.18 6.10 -3.55
C ALA A 120 -14.01 5.11 -2.72
N ALA A 121 -15.33 5.31 -2.67
CA ALA A 121 -16.24 4.44 -1.94
C ALA A 121 -16.26 3.01 -2.53
N GLN A 122 -16.26 2.87 -3.86
CA GLN A 122 -16.13 1.58 -4.54
C GLN A 122 -14.83 0.86 -4.15
N THR A 123 -13.71 1.58 -4.07
CA THR A 123 -12.41 1.03 -3.64
C THR A 123 -12.47 0.54 -2.19
N LYS A 124 -13.07 1.33 -1.29
CA LYS A 124 -13.29 0.92 0.10
C LYS A 124 -14.25 -0.27 0.20
N ASP A 125 -15.31 -0.33 -0.60
CA ASP A 125 -16.23 -1.47 -0.61
C ASP A 125 -15.54 -2.76 -1.03
N ALA A 126 -14.67 -2.70 -2.05
CA ALA A 126 -13.81 -3.82 -2.43
C ALA A 126 -12.95 -4.29 -1.25
N VAL A 127 -12.28 -3.37 -0.55
CA VAL A 127 -11.48 -3.67 0.66
C VAL A 127 -12.32 -4.37 1.74
N THR A 128 -13.51 -3.84 2.03
CA THR A 128 -14.38 -4.42 3.07
C THR A 128 -14.87 -5.83 2.73
N GLY A 129 -14.89 -6.21 1.45
CA GLY A 129 -15.29 -7.54 1.00
C GLY A 129 -14.32 -8.65 1.42
N PHE A 130 -13.06 -8.34 1.71
CA PHE A 130 -12.05 -9.34 2.06
C PHE A 130 -11.30 -9.09 3.37
N VAL A 131 -11.49 -7.93 4.02
CA VAL A 131 -10.98 -7.65 5.37
C VAL A 131 -12.03 -8.08 6.41
N SER A 132 -11.61 -8.81 7.44
CA SER A 132 -12.53 -9.37 8.45
C SER A 132 -12.58 -8.52 9.73
N ALA A 133 -13.77 -8.32 10.28
CA ALA A 133 -13.98 -7.75 11.62
C ALA A 133 -14.20 -8.81 12.72
N SER A 134 -13.94 -10.09 12.41
CA SER A 134 -14.17 -11.21 13.33
C SER A 134 -13.40 -10.99 14.64
N PRO A 135 -14.02 -11.20 15.81
CA PRO A 135 -13.40 -10.98 17.13
C PRO A 135 -12.40 -12.10 17.48
N HIS A 136 -11.41 -12.31 16.64
CA HIS A 136 -10.36 -13.30 16.81
C HIS A 136 -9.04 -12.67 16.38
N TRP A 137 -7.98 -12.86 17.19
CA TRP A 137 -6.70 -12.19 16.98
C TRP A 137 -6.15 -12.43 15.57
N ALA A 138 -6.30 -13.63 15.00
CA ALA A 138 -5.78 -13.98 13.67
C ALA A 138 -6.63 -13.43 12.51
N TYR A 139 -7.89 -13.05 12.76
CA TYR A 139 -8.84 -12.70 11.70
C TYR A 139 -9.22 -11.22 11.70
N CYS A 140 -9.30 -10.56 12.86
CA CYS A 140 -9.56 -9.12 12.97
C CYS A 140 -8.52 -8.33 12.18
N GLY A 141 -8.91 -7.83 11.01
CA GLY A 141 -8.06 -7.03 10.12
C GLY A 141 -7.25 -7.83 9.12
N SER A 142 -7.18 -9.16 9.27
CA SER A 142 -6.45 -10.01 8.33
C SER A 142 -7.24 -10.16 7.04
N ALA A 143 -6.81 -9.44 6.01
CA ALA A 143 -7.28 -9.62 4.65
C ALA A 143 -7.13 -11.09 4.23
N ARG A 144 -8.08 -11.60 3.45
CA ARG A 144 -8.01 -12.94 2.84
C ARG A 144 -6.88 -12.93 1.78
N ARG A 145 -5.70 -13.47 2.13
CA ARG A 145 -4.51 -13.51 1.27
C ARG A 145 -3.86 -14.90 1.29
N TRP A 146 -3.43 -15.35 0.12
CA TRP A 146 -2.77 -16.64 -0.09
C TRP A 146 -1.79 -16.47 -1.22
N TRP A 147 -0.50 -16.63 -0.92
CA TRP A 147 0.60 -16.91 -1.85
C TRP A 147 1.92 -16.32 -1.34
N ASP A 148 1.90 -15.28 -0.49
CA ASP A 148 3.13 -14.50 -0.23
C ASP A 148 4.27 -15.34 0.35
N PHE A 149 3.98 -16.43 1.07
CA PHE A 149 5.01 -17.36 1.53
C PHE A 149 5.78 -18.05 0.40
N THR A 150 5.17 -18.21 -0.78
CA THR A 150 5.82 -18.81 -1.97
C THR A 150 6.93 -17.93 -2.54
N ILE A 151 6.85 -16.61 -2.36
CA ILE A 151 7.83 -15.65 -2.88
C ILE A 151 8.73 -15.06 -1.80
N ASN A 152 8.20 -14.86 -0.60
CA ASN A 152 8.83 -14.07 0.46
C ASN A 152 9.05 -14.87 1.76
N GLY A 153 8.46 -16.07 1.87
CA GLY A 153 8.48 -16.88 3.09
C GLY A 153 9.75 -17.69 3.27
N LYS A 154 10.08 -17.98 4.53
CA LYS A 154 11.10 -18.97 4.88
C LYS A 154 10.57 -20.38 4.71
N ILE A 155 9.32 -20.63 5.12
CA ILE A 155 8.68 -21.94 5.02
C ILE A 155 7.72 -21.90 3.82
N GLY A 156 8.07 -22.61 2.74
CA GLY A 156 7.21 -22.78 1.58
C GLY A 156 6.47 -24.11 1.61
N ARG A 157 5.14 -24.09 1.86
CA ARG A 157 4.24 -25.26 1.72
C ARG A 157 3.25 -25.13 0.56
N GLY A 158 3.45 -24.14 -0.32
CA GLY A 158 2.51 -23.80 -1.39
C GLY A 158 1.60 -22.63 -1.00
N ASN A 159 0.39 -22.60 -1.57
CA ASN A 159 -0.56 -21.53 -1.32
C ASN A 159 -1.36 -21.80 -0.03
N GLU A 160 -0.97 -21.13 1.04
CA GLU A 160 -1.70 -21.12 2.31
C GLU A 160 -2.11 -19.71 2.72
N ARG A 161 -3.02 -19.60 3.69
CA ARG A 161 -3.47 -18.30 4.18
C ARG A 161 -2.36 -17.60 4.96
N VAL A 162 -2.07 -16.36 4.59
CA VAL A 162 -1.10 -15.50 5.28
C VAL A 162 -1.88 -14.60 6.24
N MET A 163 -1.80 -14.88 7.54
CA MET A 163 -2.49 -14.05 8.54
C MET A 163 -1.66 -12.79 8.82
N HIS A 164 -2.32 -11.63 8.77
CA HIS A 164 -1.74 -10.31 9.05
C HIS A 164 -0.50 -9.94 8.21
N HIS A 165 -0.50 -10.37 6.95
CA HIS A 165 0.44 -9.88 5.94
C HIS A 165 0.40 -8.35 5.83
N TYR A 166 1.51 -7.71 5.43
CA TYR A 166 1.64 -6.24 5.39
C TYR A 166 0.51 -5.57 4.62
N ALA A 167 0.07 -6.18 3.52
CA ALA A 167 -0.93 -5.61 2.66
C ALA A 167 -2.34 -5.73 3.27
N SER A 168 -2.50 -6.44 4.39
CA SER A 168 -3.69 -6.34 5.25
C SER A 168 -3.71 -5.01 6.00
N ALA A 169 -2.57 -4.57 6.53
CA ALA A 169 -2.48 -3.30 7.23
C ALA A 169 -2.54 -2.09 6.29
N LEU A 170 -2.02 -2.19 5.06
CA LEU A 170 -2.21 -1.13 4.05
C LEU A 170 -3.70 -0.83 3.79
N ASN A 171 -4.58 -1.82 3.89
CA ASN A 171 -6.02 -1.60 3.77
C ASN A 171 -6.59 -0.71 4.88
N SER A 172 -5.88 -0.53 6.00
CA SER A 172 -6.34 0.39 7.05
C SER A 172 -6.37 1.84 6.57
N VAL A 173 -5.51 2.24 5.64
CA VAL A 173 -5.47 3.60 5.08
C VAL A 173 -6.81 4.01 4.46
N PRO A 174 -7.33 3.31 3.42
CA PRO A 174 -8.62 3.67 2.85
C PRO A 174 -9.78 3.52 3.84
N LEU A 175 -9.68 2.59 4.79
CA LEU A 175 -10.72 2.41 5.82
C LEU A 175 -10.76 3.58 6.81
N PHE A 176 -9.61 4.04 7.31
CA PHE A 176 -9.51 5.22 8.18
C PHE A 176 -9.90 6.49 7.45
N ASP A 177 -9.48 6.65 6.20
CA ASP A 177 -9.87 7.80 5.38
C ASP A 177 -11.39 7.95 5.27
N HIS A 178 -12.10 6.84 5.06
CA HIS A 178 -13.55 6.84 5.02
C HIS A 178 -14.17 7.00 6.42
N ALA A 179 -13.60 6.38 7.46
CA ALA A 179 -14.09 6.49 8.83
C ALA A 179 -13.99 7.92 9.37
N LEU A 180 -12.94 8.66 9.00
CA LEU A 180 -12.77 10.08 9.33
C LEU A 180 -13.83 10.97 8.67
N ARG A 181 -14.35 10.56 7.50
CA ARG A 181 -15.39 11.28 6.74
C ARG A 181 -16.81 10.89 7.16
N ASP A 182 -16.99 9.69 7.71
CA ASP A 182 -18.23 9.26 8.38
C ASP A 182 -17.94 8.78 9.82
N PRO A 183 -17.74 9.73 10.76
CA PRO A 183 -17.39 9.39 12.14
C PRO A 183 -18.45 8.56 12.88
N SER A 184 -19.70 8.56 12.38
CA SER A 184 -20.81 7.81 12.97
C SER A 184 -20.76 6.31 12.68
N ASN A 185 -19.96 5.90 11.68
CA ASN A 185 -19.84 4.51 11.26
C ASN A 185 -18.88 3.72 12.17
N HIS A 186 -19.37 3.29 13.33
CA HIS A 186 -18.59 2.53 14.31
C HIS A 186 -18.05 1.20 13.77
N TRP A 187 -18.76 0.57 12.82
CA TRP A 187 -18.30 -0.65 12.19
C TRP A 187 -17.03 -0.40 11.37
N LEU A 188 -17.00 0.69 10.60
CA LEU A 188 -15.84 1.04 9.78
C LEU A 188 -14.63 1.40 10.65
N TRP A 189 -14.82 2.15 11.73
CA TRP A 189 -13.77 2.40 12.73
C TRP A 189 -13.17 1.12 13.30
N ARG A 190 -14.04 0.18 13.69
CA ARG A 190 -13.60 -1.12 14.19
C ARG A 190 -12.82 -1.89 13.14
N LEU A 191 -13.29 -1.91 11.89
CA LEU A 191 -12.61 -2.60 10.80
C LEU A 191 -11.24 -1.98 10.51
N ALA A 192 -11.14 -0.65 10.48
CA ALA A 192 -9.90 0.08 10.28
C ALA A 192 -8.88 -0.19 11.41
N ALA A 193 -9.32 -0.13 12.67
CA ALA A 193 -8.50 -0.46 13.83
C ALA A 193 -8.03 -1.93 13.82
N CYS A 194 -8.92 -2.85 13.43
CA CYS A 194 -8.56 -4.25 13.21
C CYS A 194 -7.45 -4.37 12.14
N ALA A 195 -7.64 -3.76 10.96
CA ALA A 195 -6.70 -3.84 9.85
C ALA A 195 -5.31 -3.30 10.22
N GLY A 196 -5.23 -2.13 10.85
CA GLY A 196 -3.94 -1.55 11.27
C GLY A 196 -3.31 -2.27 12.46
N GLY A 197 -4.12 -2.69 13.44
CA GLY A 197 -3.62 -3.33 14.66
C GLY A 197 -3.21 -4.80 14.49
N GLY A 198 -3.81 -5.52 13.55
CA GLY A 198 -3.57 -6.95 13.33
C GLY A 198 -2.10 -7.29 13.08
N SER A 199 -1.38 -6.44 12.33
CA SER A 199 0.04 -6.64 12.04
C SER A 199 0.92 -6.68 13.28
N LEU A 200 0.55 -6.03 14.38
CA LEU A 200 1.33 -6.08 15.63
C LEU A 200 1.48 -7.50 16.18
N THR A 201 0.56 -8.42 15.83
CA THR A 201 0.63 -9.82 16.25
C THR A 201 1.83 -10.59 15.64
N ASN A 202 2.41 -10.08 14.56
CA ASN A 202 3.58 -10.66 13.89
C ASN A 202 4.93 -10.12 14.39
N ILE A 203 4.91 -9.19 15.36
CA ILE A 203 6.12 -8.73 16.08
C ILE A 203 6.38 -9.68 17.27
N ARG A 204 7.62 -10.16 17.39
CA ARG A 204 8.06 -11.00 18.52
C ARG A 204 8.47 -10.13 19.70
N LYS A 205 8.58 -10.75 20.88
CA LYS A 205 8.96 -10.06 22.13
C LYS A 205 10.35 -9.41 22.07
N ASP A 206 11.24 -9.92 21.23
CA ASP A 206 12.58 -9.38 21.00
C ASP A 206 12.61 -8.24 19.96
N GLY A 207 11.46 -7.85 19.41
CA GLY A 207 11.32 -6.82 18.39
C GLY A 207 11.49 -7.35 16.95
N SER A 208 11.83 -8.63 16.75
CA SER A 208 11.95 -9.18 15.40
C SER A 208 10.58 -9.46 14.78
N ALA A 209 10.46 -9.15 13.49
CA ALA A 209 9.21 -9.22 12.74
C ALA A 209 9.04 -10.54 11.97
N SER A 210 7.81 -10.86 11.61
CA SER A 210 7.45 -11.93 10.67
C SER A 210 6.59 -11.34 9.56
N MET A 211 6.79 -11.78 8.32
CA MET A 211 5.96 -11.37 7.18
C MET A 211 4.49 -11.79 7.31
N GLY A 212 4.21 -12.80 8.13
CA GLY A 212 2.88 -13.37 8.28
C GLY A 212 2.88 -14.56 9.23
N TRP A 213 1.69 -14.88 9.74
CA TRP A 213 1.46 -16.12 10.46
C TRP A 213 0.87 -17.18 9.51
N HIS A 214 1.47 -18.37 9.52
CA HIS A 214 1.03 -19.51 8.73
C HIS A 214 -0.36 -19.97 9.16
N GLY A 215 -1.34 -19.82 8.28
CA GLY A 215 -2.73 -20.20 8.52
C GLY A 215 -3.03 -21.68 8.31
N ASP A 216 -2.05 -22.47 7.84
CA ASP A 216 -2.15 -23.93 7.77
C ASP A 216 -2.32 -24.53 9.19
N PRO A 217 -3.41 -25.27 9.46
CA PRO A 217 -3.66 -25.93 10.74
C PRO A 217 -2.53 -26.87 11.20
N ASP A 218 -1.78 -27.45 10.27
CA ASP A 218 -0.67 -28.36 10.58
C ASP A 218 0.65 -27.63 10.90
N LEU A 219 0.66 -26.29 10.76
CA LEU A 219 1.86 -25.47 10.96
C LEU A 219 1.68 -24.44 12.08
N LEU A 220 0.71 -23.54 11.96
CA LEU A 220 0.35 -22.50 12.95
C LEU A 220 1.55 -21.85 13.67
N VAL A 221 2.47 -21.27 12.91
CA VAL A 221 3.61 -20.50 13.44
C VAL A 221 3.81 -19.20 12.67
N ARG A 222 4.56 -18.26 13.25
CA ARG A 222 5.09 -17.10 12.52
C ARG A 222 6.17 -17.56 11.55
N ASP A 223 6.15 -17.06 10.31
CA ASP A 223 7.24 -17.31 9.36
C ASP A 223 8.56 -16.72 9.88
N GLY A 224 9.67 -17.38 9.53
CA GLY A 224 11.00 -17.01 10.01
C GLY A 224 11.59 -15.76 9.36
N TYR A 225 11.03 -15.25 8.27
CA TYR A 225 11.45 -14.01 7.62
C TYR A 225 10.51 -12.85 7.92
N SER A 226 11.07 -11.65 8.00
CA SER A 226 10.30 -10.40 8.05
C SER A 226 9.85 -9.94 6.66
N ALA A 227 10.63 -10.26 5.62
CA ALA A 227 10.40 -9.85 4.23
C ALA A 227 9.88 -8.39 4.09
N ASP A 228 8.72 -8.22 3.48
CA ASP A 228 8.00 -6.98 3.18
C ASP A 228 7.14 -6.44 4.35
N PHE A 229 7.21 -7.06 5.52
CA PHE A 229 6.37 -6.71 6.68
C PHE A 229 6.42 -5.23 7.06
N GLY A 230 7.57 -4.58 6.91
CA GLY A 230 7.76 -3.16 7.24
C GLY A 230 6.79 -2.23 6.51
N VAL A 231 6.31 -2.63 5.33
CA VAL A 231 5.34 -1.85 4.54
C VAL A 231 4.00 -1.72 5.28
N GLY A 232 3.66 -2.66 6.18
CA GLY A 232 2.41 -2.64 6.94
C GLY A 232 2.36 -1.56 8.03
N PHE A 233 3.45 -0.83 8.26
CA PHE A 233 3.51 0.31 9.20
C PHE A 233 3.46 1.66 8.50
N TYR A 234 3.14 1.66 7.21
CA TYR A 234 2.89 2.87 6.45
C TYR A 234 1.44 3.34 6.65
N GLY A 235 1.24 4.64 6.91
CA GLY A 235 -0.06 5.26 7.17
C GLY A 235 -0.16 5.85 8.57
#